data_AF-A0A816VTI2-F1
#
_entry.id   AF-A0A816VTI2-F1
#
_cell.length_a   1.000
_cell.length_b   1.000
_cell.length_c   1.000
_cell.angle_alpha   90.00
_cell.angle_beta   90.00
_cell.angle_gamma   90.00
#
_symmetry.space_group_name_H-M   'P 1'
#
loop_
_entity.id
_entity.type
_entity.pdbx_description
1 polymer ?
#
loop_
_entity_poly.entity_id
_entity_poly.type
_entity_poly.pdbx_seq_one_letter_code
_entity_poly.pdbx_strand_id
1 'polypeptide(L)'
;MIYAAGIIDQSWYIKNKYHASNGNNHTEYQQIDYYWSKTLSLTTSFGLPKYPTLSKIVKNILIISHGNSNVARGFSINEHNVTENRTLLSLSSINGLRSTWDVIKFYDAGSPH
;
A
#
# COMPACT_ATOMS: atom_id res chain seq x y z
N MET A 1 18.76 21.73 6.33
CA MET A 1 17.33 22.04 6.16
C MET A 1 16.57 21.05 7.02
N ILE A 2 16.15 21.46 8.21
CA ILE A 2 15.48 20.57 9.17
C ILE A 2 14.02 20.53 8.75
N TYR A 3 13.56 19.41 8.19
CA TYR A 3 12.13 19.21 7.98
C TYR A 3 11.50 19.20 9.38
N ALA A 4 10.77 20.26 9.73
CA ALA A 4 9.94 20.24 10.93
C ALA A 4 9.03 19.02 10.78
N ALA A 5 9.09 18.09 11.75
CA ALA A 5 8.18 16.96 11.83
C ALA A 5 6.77 17.52 12.10
N GLY A 6 6.13 18.03 11.06
CA GLY A 6 4.76 18.50 11.11
C GLY A 6 3.88 17.34 11.51
N ILE A 7 3.09 17.54 12.55
CA ILE A 7 2.06 16.58 12.95
C ILE A 7 1.12 16.43 11.75
N ILE A 8 1.06 15.23 11.20
CA ILE A 8 0.18 14.92 10.06
C ILE A 8 -1.26 15.15 10.52
N ASP A 9 -2.00 15.97 9.77
CA ASP A 9 -3.37 16.32 10.11
C ASP A 9 -4.26 15.06 10.21
N GLN A 10 -5.08 14.99 11.24
CA GLN A 10 -5.87 13.78 11.54
C GLN A 10 -6.88 13.46 10.43
N SER A 11 -7.28 14.43 9.62
CA SER A 11 -8.17 14.22 8.46
C SER A 11 -7.54 13.38 7.34
N TRP A 12 -6.23 13.15 7.38
CA TRP A 12 -5.54 12.32 6.39
C TRP A 12 -5.82 10.83 6.55
N TYR A 13 -6.04 10.38 7.79
CA TYR A 13 -6.07 8.95 8.11
C TYR A 13 -7.23 8.55 9.02
N ILE A 14 -7.93 9.48 9.66
CA ILE A 14 -9.10 9.17 10.49
C ILE A 14 -10.37 9.44 9.69
N LYS A 15 -11.14 8.39 9.43
CA LYS A 15 -12.47 8.48 8.80
C LYS A 15 -13.51 8.90 9.83
N ASN A 16 -13.65 8.12 10.90
CA ASN A 16 -14.62 8.34 11.96
C ASN A 16 -14.08 7.90 13.32
N LYS A 17 -14.56 8.54 14.39
CA LYS A 17 -14.29 8.14 15.78
C LYS A 17 -15.63 7.86 16.44
N TYR A 18 -15.78 6.67 17.01
CA TYR A 18 -16.99 6.30 17.73
C TYR A 18 -16.63 5.84 19.14
N HIS A 19 -17.47 6.23 20.09
CA HIS A 19 -17.40 5.73 21.44
C HIS A 19 -18.27 4.47 21.53
N ALA A 20 -17.65 3.33 21.74
CA ALA A 20 -18.38 2.08 21.88
C ALA A 20 -19.14 2.08 23.22
N SER A 21 -20.30 1.40 23.26
CA SER A 21 -21.16 1.26 24.46
C SER A 21 -20.40 0.74 25.70
N ASN A 22 -19.35 -0.02 25.45
CA ASN A 22 -18.45 -0.66 26.39
C ASN A 22 -17.30 0.25 26.90
N GLY A 23 -17.30 1.55 26.56
CA GLY A 23 -16.27 2.51 26.99
C GLY A 23 -14.98 2.49 26.15
N ASN A 24 -14.95 1.69 25.08
CA ASN A 24 -13.79 1.59 24.20
C ASN A 24 -13.88 2.62 23.06
N ASN A 25 -12.79 3.32 22.79
CA ASN A 25 -12.69 4.23 21.65
C ASN A 25 -12.36 3.44 20.39
N HIS A 26 -13.25 3.45 19.40
CA HIS A 26 -12.99 2.85 18.09
C HIS A 26 -12.68 3.95 17.08
N THR A 27 -11.51 3.87 16.46
CA THR A 27 -11.08 4.78 15.40
C THR A 27 -11.10 4.03 14.07
N GLU A 28 -11.94 4.48 13.15
CA GLU A 28 -11.99 3.97 11.80
C GLU A 28 -10.97 4.73 10.94
N TYR A 29 -10.03 4.01 10.34
CA TYR A 29 -8.99 4.60 9.50
C TYR A 29 -9.40 4.67 8.03
N GLN A 30 -8.96 5.71 7.32
CA GLN A 30 -9.17 5.89 5.89
C GLN A 30 -7.93 5.48 5.08
N GLN A 31 -8.14 4.92 3.90
CA GLN A 31 -7.06 4.67 2.94
C GLN A 31 -6.45 5.99 2.46
N ILE A 32 -5.13 6.06 2.45
CA ILE A 32 -4.36 7.23 1.99
C ILE A 32 -4.70 7.62 0.52
N ASP A 33 -5.08 6.63 -0.30
CA ASP A 33 -5.47 6.82 -1.68
C ASP A 33 -6.73 7.69 -1.82
N TYR A 34 -7.68 7.56 -0.88
CA TYR A 34 -8.90 8.36 -0.88
C TYR A 34 -8.59 9.85 -0.64
N TYR A 35 -7.70 10.13 0.31
CA TYR A 35 -7.29 11.50 0.61
C TYR A 35 -6.60 12.16 -0.59
N TRP A 36 -5.66 11.45 -1.23
CA TRP A 36 -4.96 11.97 -2.41
C TRP A 36 -5.89 12.09 -3.62
N SER A 37 -6.81 11.16 -3.82
CA SER A 37 -7.83 11.26 -4.86
C SER A 37 -8.66 12.53 -4.71
N LYS A 38 -9.15 12.81 -3.50
CA LYS A 38 -9.91 14.04 -3.19
C LYS A 38 -9.09 15.32 -3.36
N THR A 39 -7.81 15.29 -2.98
CA THR A 39 -6.93 16.46 -3.08
C THR A 39 -6.56 16.76 -4.54
N LEU A 40 -6.35 15.71 -5.34
CA LEU A 40 -5.95 15.81 -6.74
C LEU A 40 -7.13 16.06 -7.68
N SER A 41 -8.36 15.78 -7.25
CA SER A 41 -9.59 16.12 -7.99
C SER A 41 -9.99 17.60 -7.88
N LEU A 42 -9.32 18.38 -7.02
CA LEU A 42 -9.55 19.82 -6.92
C LEU A 42 -9.17 20.52 -8.22
N THR A 43 -10.12 21.26 -8.77
CA THR A 43 -9.94 22.10 -9.95
C THR A 43 -9.93 23.58 -9.57
N THR A 44 -9.18 24.37 -10.32
CA THR A 44 -9.23 25.84 -10.28
C THR A 44 -10.52 26.32 -10.97
N SER A 45 -10.92 27.57 -10.74
CA SER A 45 -12.07 28.22 -11.39
C SER A 45 -12.10 28.10 -12.92
N PHE A 46 -10.95 27.87 -13.56
CA PHE A 46 -10.80 27.66 -15.00
C PHE A 46 -10.91 26.19 -15.44
N GLY A 47 -11.30 25.28 -14.55
CA GLY A 47 -11.43 23.84 -14.83
C GLY A 47 -10.10 23.07 -14.91
N LEU A 48 -8.96 23.74 -14.73
CA LEU A 48 -7.64 23.11 -14.71
C LEU A 48 -7.36 22.44 -13.36
N PRO A 49 -6.60 21.33 -13.33
CA PRO A 49 -6.20 20.69 -12.09
C PRO A 49 -5.41 21.67 -11.21
N LYS A 50 -5.80 21.80 -9.94
CA LYS A 50 -5.17 22.75 -9.01
C LYS A 50 -3.71 22.40 -8.73
N TYR A 51 -3.36 21.11 -8.80
CA TYR A 51 -2.01 20.62 -8.48
C TYR A 51 -1.50 19.57 -9.50
N PRO A 52 -1.12 19.98 -10.72
CA PRO A 52 -0.70 19.05 -11.78
C PRO A 52 0.62 18.34 -11.45
N THR A 53 1.59 19.06 -10.88
CA THR A 53 2.90 18.50 -10.52
C THR A 53 2.81 17.60 -9.30
N LEU A 54 1.98 17.96 -8.31
CA LEU A 54 1.77 17.18 -7.10
C LEU A 54 1.21 15.79 -7.41
N SER A 55 0.29 15.70 -8.37
CA SER A 55 -0.29 14.43 -8.83
C SER A 55 0.78 13.44 -9.28
N LYS A 56 1.77 13.91 -10.06
CA LYS A 56 2.86 13.06 -10.56
C LYS A 56 3.76 12.57 -9.42
N ILE A 57 4.11 13.46 -8.50
CA ILE A 57 4.99 13.16 -7.37
C ILE A 57 4.34 12.14 -6.43
N VAL A 58 3.09 12.39 -6.03
CA VAL A 58 2.34 11.54 -5.09
C VAL A 58 2.16 10.13 -5.65
N LYS A 59 1.76 10.02 -6.94
CA LYS A 59 1.63 8.71 -7.60
C LYS A 59 2.95 7.95 -7.61
N ASN A 60 4.06 8.61 -7.96
CA ASN A 60 5.36 7.96 -7.99
C ASN A 60 5.80 7.49 -6.58
N ILE A 61 5.59 8.31 -5.55
CA ILE A 61 5.94 7.94 -4.16
C ILE A 61 5.10 6.76 -3.68
N LEU A 62 3.78 6.77 -3.94
CA LEU A 62 2.88 5.68 -3.57
C LEU A 62 3.25 4.38 -4.30
N ILE A 63 3.57 4.46 -5.59
CA ILE A 63 4.01 3.30 -6.39
C ILE A 63 5.33 2.74 -5.85
N ILE A 64 6.32 3.59 -5.51
CA ILE A 64 7.59 3.15 -4.94
C ILE A 64 7.38 2.46 -3.60
N SER A 65 6.55 3.04 -2.72
CA SER A 65 6.22 2.44 -1.43
C SER A 65 5.54 1.08 -1.60
N HIS A 66 4.62 0.96 -2.56
CA HIS A 66 3.94 -0.30 -2.85
C HIS A 66 4.89 -1.35 -3.46
N GLY A 67 5.79 -0.94 -4.36
CA GLY A 67 6.83 -1.82 -4.92
C GLY A 67 7.75 -2.40 -3.84
N ASN A 68 8.20 -1.55 -2.93
CA ASN A 68 9.02 -1.96 -1.80
C ASN A 68 8.26 -2.87 -0.82
N SER A 69 6.97 -2.62 -0.58
CA SER A 69 6.14 -3.48 0.27
C SER A 69 5.96 -4.88 -0.33
N ASN A 70 5.86 -5.02 -1.65
CA ASN A 70 5.72 -6.32 -2.28
C ASN A 70 7.02 -7.14 -2.19
N VAL A 71 8.17 -6.49 -2.32
CA VAL A 71 9.49 -7.10 -2.12
C VAL A 71 9.68 -7.54 -0.66
N ALA A 72 9.33 -6.69 0.31
CA ALA A 72 9.39 -7.03 1.73
C ALA A 72 8.44 -8.20 2.10
N ARG A 73 7.24 -8.25 1.51
CA ARG A 73 6.33 -9.41 1.60
C ARG A 73 6.98 -10.67 1.03
N GLY A 74 7.66 -10.54 -0.11
CA GLY A 74 8.43 -11.64 -0.72
C GLY A 74 9.54 -12.16 0.21
N PHE A 75 10.24 -11.27 0.90
CA PHE A 75 11.24 -11.65 1.90
C PHE A 75 10.62 -12.36 3.11
N SER A 76 9.52 -11.85 3.68
CA SER A 76 8.86 -12.49 4.83
C SER A 76 8.25 -13.87 4.49
N ILE A 77 7.66 -14.02 3.31
CA ILE A 77 7.19 -15.33 2.81
C ILE A 77 8.38 -16.27 2.61
N ASN A 78 9.53 -15.75 2.17
CA ASN A 78 10.71 -16.57 1.97
C ASN A 78 11.35 -16.96 3.30
N GLU A 79 11.43 -16.05 4.26
CA GLU A 79 11.85 -16.29 5.63
C GLU A 79 11.04 -17.43 6.25
N HIS A 80 9.70 -17.40 6.12
CA HIS A 80 8.84 -18.49 6.59
C HIS A 80 9.19 -19.85 5.96
N ASN A 81 9.52 -19.88 4.67
CA ASN A 81 9.94 -21.09 3.96
C ASN A 81 11.39 -21.52 4.27
N VAL A 82 12.22 -20.61 4.78
CA VAL A 82 13.64 -20.83 5.11
C VAL A 82 13.84 -21.14 6.61
N THR A 83 12.76 -21.24 7.39
CA THR A 83 12.85 -21.66 8.81
C THR A 83 12.92 -23.19 8.97
N GLU A 84 13.70 -23.61 9.97
CA GLU A 84 14.33 -24.91 10.30
C GLU A 84 13.63 -26.26 9.98
N ASN A 85 12.37 -26.32 9.57
CA ASN A 85 11.64 -27.58 9.37
C ASN A 85 11.37 -27.97 7.91
N ARG A 86 11.82 -27.20 6.92
CA ARG A 86 11.71 -27.57 5.50
C ARG A 86 13.08 -27.47 4.84
N THR A 87 13.40 -28.52 4.06
CA THR A 87 14.62 -28.68 3.25
C THR A 87 15.17 -27.36 2.74
N LEU A 88 16.46 -27.10 2.98
CA LEU A 88 17.23 -25.95 2.46
C LEU A 88 17.13 -25.90 0.93
N LEU A 89 16.09 -25.24 0.41
CA LEU A 89 15.91 -25.03 -1.01
C LEU A 89 16.91 -23.96 -1.46
N SER A 90 17.65 -24.27 -2.52
CA SER A 90 18.55 -23.29 -3.13
C SER A 90 17.77 -22.05 -3.59
N LEU A 91 18.42 -20.88 -3.65
CA LEU A 91 17.82 -19.64 -4.14
C LEU A 91 17.15 -19.83 -5.52
N SER A 92 17.73 -20.67 -6.38
CA SER A 92 17.17 -21.03 -7.69
C SER A 92 15.83 -21.75 -7.57
N SER A 93 15.72 -22.71 -6.65
CA SER A 93 14.49 -23.47 -6.39
C SER A 93 13.38 -22.58 -5.80
N ILE A 94 13.73 -21.66 -4.91
CA ILE A 94 12.81 -20.67 -4.34
C ILE A 94 12.28 -19.73 -5.43
N ASN A 95 13.17 -19.21 -6.29
CA ASN A 95 12.78 -18.34 -7.39
C ASN A 95 11.90 -19.05 -8.41
N GLY A 96 12.18 -20.34 -8.67
CA GLY A 96 11.35 -21.21 -9.50
C GLY A 96 9.93 -21.36 -8.94
N LEU A 97 9.81 -21.76 -7.67
CA LEU A 97 8.51 -21.92 -6.99
C LEU A 97 7.70 -20.62 -6.97
N ARG A 98 8.35 -19.48 -6.70
CA ARG A 98 7.70 -18.17 -6.71
C ARG A 98 7.19 -17.81 -8.10
N SER A 99 8.01 -18.00 -9.13
CA SER A 99 7.61 -17.72 -10.53
C SER A 99 6.39 -18.55 -10.93
N THR A 100 6.37 -19.84 -10.58
CA THR A 100 5.22 -20.71 -10.87
C THR A 100 3.97 -20.27 -10.11
N TRP A 101 4.09 -19.90 -8.83
CA TRP A 101 2.96 -19.41 -8.03
C TRP A 101 2.41 -18.07 -8.53
N ASP A 102 3.27 -17.14 -8.92
CA ASP A 102 2.87 -15.84 -9.44
C ASP A 102 2.13 -15.98 -10.78
N VAL A 103 2.59 -16.90 -11.63
CA VAL A 103 1.90 -17.29 -12.88
C VAL A 103 0.52 -17.87 -12.59
N ILE A 104 0.42 -18.82 -11.65
CA ILE A 104 -0.87 -19.44 -11.29
C ILE A 104 -1.84 -18.37 -10.78
N LYS A 105 -1.41 -17.47 -9.89
CA LYS A 105 -2.27 -16.38 -9.38
C LYS A 105 -2.70 -15.41 -10.46
N PHE A 106 -1.81 -15.13 -11.43
CA PHE A 106 -2.12 -14.26 -12.55
C PHE A 106 -3.20 -14.86 -13.46
N TYR A 107 -3.15 -16.17 -13.71
CA TYR A 107 -4.15 -16.88 -14.53
C TYR A 107 -5.45 -17.21 -13.77
N ASP A 108 -5.37 -17.47 -12.46
CA ASP A 108 -6.53 -17.73 -11.61
C ASP A 108 -7.36 -16.45 -11.36
N ALA A 109 -6.69 -15.28 -11.28
CA ALA A 109 -7.37 -13.97 -11.27
C ALA A 109 -7.94 -13.56 -12.65
N GLY A 110 -7.73 -14.37 -13.69
CA GLY A 110 -8.16 -14.15 -15.06
C GLY A 110 -9.36 -15.02 -15.49
N SER A 111 -10.13 -15.59 -14.56
CA SER A 111 -11.41 -16.24 -14.94
C SER A 111 -12.39 -15.16 -15.47
N PRO A 112 -12.80 -15.22 -16.75
CA PRO A 112 -13.77 -14.30 -17.30
C PRO A 112 -15.17 -14.61 -16.75
N HIS A 113 -15.91 -13.56 -16.39
CA HIS A 113 -17.37 -13.61 -16.46
C HIS A 113 -17.83 -13.76 -17.92
#